data_AF-A0A2M8PML5-F1
#
_entry.id   AF-A0A2M8PML5-F1
#
_cell.length_a   1.000
_cell.length_b   1.000
_cell.length_c   1.000
_cell.angle_alpha   90.00
_cell.angle_beta   90.00
_cell.angle_gamma   90.00
#
_symmetry.space_group_name_H-M   'P 1'
#
loop_
_entity.id
_entity.type
_entity.pdbx_description
1 polymer ?
#
loop_
_entity_poly.entity_id
_entity_poly.type
_entity_poly.pdbx_seq_one_letter_code
_entity_poly.pdbx_strand_id
1 'polypeptide(L)'
;LQQASADAGITDIYDDEIAKASDRRTMLSSRIRALQSEVARHDDAAQRELAFHEIVEISIERFWDQEDRIINQLLFRLMGNRRFIVEDGQIIGIADAPNRNRRS
;
A
#
# COMPACT_ATOMS: atom_id res chain seq x y z
N LEU A 1 -31.65 44.94 -25.00
CA LEU A 1 -31.66 43.48 -24.70
C LEU A 1 -30.29 42.82 -24.95
N GLN A 2 -29.17 43.50 -24.69
CA GLN A 2 -27.83 43.03 -25.11
C GLN A 2 -26.91 42.65 -23.93
N GLN A 3 -27.36 42.84 -22.69
CA GLN A 3 -26.59 42.48 -21.48
C GLN A 3 -26.80 41.03 -21.04
N ALA A 4 -27.95 40.41 -21.34
CA ALA A 4 -28.23 39.03 -20.94
C ALA A 4 -27.43 37.97 -21.72
N SER A 5 -26.96 38.27 -22.94
CA SER A 5 -26.14 37.33 -23.72
C SER A 5 -24.64 37.45 -23.46
N ALA A 6 -24.18 38.58 -22.91
CA ALA A 6 -22.78 38.78 -22.54
C ALA A 6 -22.42 38.03 -21.26
N ASP A 7 -23.38 37.90 -20.33
CA ASP A 7 -23.23 37.17 -19.07
C ASP A 7 -23.17 35.65 -19.31
N ALA A 8 -24.02 35.12 -20.21
CA ALA A 8 -24.05 33.71 -20.58
C ALA A 8 -22.71 33.20 -21.17
N GLY A 9 -22.08 33.97 -22.06
CA GLY A 9 -20.78 33.59 -22.63
C GLY A 9 -19.63 33.61 -21.62
N ILE A 10 -19.73 34.41 -20.55
CA ILE A 10 -18.75 34.43 -19.47
C ILE A 10 -18.95 33.23 -18.55
N THR A 11 -20.19 32.89 -18.22
CA THR A 11 -20.53 31.68 -17.45
C THR A 11 -20.03 30.42 -18.14
N ASP A 12 -20.28 30.27 -19.45
CA ASP A 12 -19.83 29.10 -20.22
C ASP A 12 -18.30 28.95 -20.20
N ILE A 13 -17.55 30.06 -20.29
CA ILE A 13 -16.08 30.04 -20.20
C ILE A 13 -15.61 29.59 -18.80
N TYR A 14 -16.26 30.08 -17.75
CA TYR A 14 -15.90 29.67 -16.38
C TYR A 14 -16.24 28.21 -16.12
N ASP A 15 -17.39 27.73 -16.60
CA ASP A 15 -17.80 26.33 -16.46
C ASP A 15 -16.80 25.39 -17.18
N ASP A 16 -16.35 25.77 -18.38
CA ASP A 16 -15.32 25.04 -19.12
C ASP A 16 -13.98 25.02 -18.37
N GLU A 17 -13.53 26.14 -17.81
CA GLU A 17 -12.29 26.20 -17.05
C GLU A 17 -12.36 25.42 -15.72
N ILE A 18 -13.53 25.45 -15.05
CA ILE A 18 -13.79 24.65 -13.85
C ILE A 18 -13.77 23.15 -14.18
N ALA A 19 -14.37 22.75 -15.31
CA ALA A 19 -14.35 21.37 -15.77
C ALA A 19 -12.91 20.91 -16.05
N LYS A 20 -12.13 21.68 -16.83
CA LYS A 20 -10.72 21.37 -17.11
C LYS A 20 -9.87 21.28 -15.84
N ALA A 21 -10.07 22.21 -14.90
CA ALA A 21 -9.37 22.18 -13.62
C ALA A 21 -9.73 20.95 -12.78
N SER A 22 -11.01 20.55 -12.77
CA SER A 22 -11.50 19.37 -12.08
C SER A 22 -10.94 18.07 -12.66
N ASP A 23 -10.91 17.96 -13.98
CA ASP A 23 -10.31 16.82 -14.68
C ASP A 23 -8.81 16.72 -14.37
N ARG A 24 -8.10 17.84 -14.44
CA ARG A 24 -6.67 17.89 -14.12
C ARG A 24 -6.40 17.49 -12.67
N ARG A 25 -7.23 17.95 -11.73
CA ARG A 25 -7.13 17.56 -10.31
C ARG A 25 -7.35 16.06 -10.14
N THR A 26 -8.37 15.50 -10.78
CA THR A 26 -8.67 14.07 -10.73
C THR A 26 -7.49 13.24 -11.25
N MET A 27 -6.97 13.59 -12.41
CA MET A 27 -5.79 12.94 -13.00
C MET A 27 -4.57 13.00 -12.08
N LEU A 28 -4.24 14.18 -11.53
CA LEU A 28 -3.11 14.33 -10.62
C LEU A 28 -3.30 13.53 -9.34
N SER A 29 -4.52 13.48 -8.78
CA SER A 29 -4.81 12.69 -7.58
C SER A 29 -4.61 11.19 -7.82
N SER A 30 -5.04 10.69 -8.97
CA SER A 30 -4.82 9.30 -9.38
C SER A 30 -3.34 9.00 -9.58
N ARG A 31 -2.58 9.95 -10.16
CA ARG A 31 -1.13 9.82 -10.32
C ARG A 31 -0.40 9.78 -8.98
N ILE A 32 -0.78 10.64 -8.04
CA ILE A 32 -0.22 10.63 -6.67
C ILE A 32 -0.48 9.27 -6.01
N ARG A 33 -1.71 8.75 -6.06
CA ARG A 33 -2.02 7.42 -5.49
C ARG A 33 -1.20 6.30 -6.12
N ALA A 34 -1.03 6.33 -7.44
CA ALA A 34 -0.20 5.35 -8.15
C ALA A 34 1.27 5.42 -7.69
N LEU A 35 1.85 6.63 -7.61
CA LEU A 35 3.23 6.83 -7.14
C LEU A 35 3.41 6.43 -5.68
N GLN A 36 2.45 6.75 -4.81
CA GLN A 36 2.47 6.31 -3.41
C GLN A 36 2.43 4.79 -3.29
N SER A 37 1.61 4.11 -4.10
CA SER A 37 1.61 2.65 -4.14
C SER A 37 2.92 2.07 -4.68
N GLU A 38 3.59 2.75 -5.60
CA GLU A 38 4.87 2.32 -6.16
C GLU A 38 6.00 2.44 -5.14
N VAL A 39 6.08 3.58 -4.44
CA VAL A 39 7.04 3.78 -3.33
C VAL A 39 6.83 2.75 -2.23
N ALA A 40 5.58 2.53 -1.79
CA ALA A 40 5.28 1.53 -0.77
C ALA A 40 5.74 0.12 -1.18
N ARG A 41 5.54 -0.28 -2.44
CA ARG A 41 6.03 -1.58 -2.93
C ARG A 41 7.55 -1.68 -2.97
N HIS A 42 8.24 -0.59 -3.30
CA HIS A 42 9.70 -0.54 -3.31
C HIS A 42 10.27 -0.65 -1.89
N ASP A 43 9.69 0.09 -0.94
CA ASP A 43 10.06 0.01 0.47
C ASP A 43 9.79 -1.40 1.04
N ASP A 44 8.65 -2.00 0.71
CA ASP A 44 8.32 -3.38 1.10
C ASP A 44 9.30 -4.40 0.51
N ALA A 45 9.84 -4.17 -0.69
CA ALA A 45 10.84 -5.05 -1.29
C ALA A 45 12.19 -4.92 -0.57
N ALA A 46 12.64 -3.69 -0.30
CA ALA A 46 13.89 -3.44 0.43
C ALA A 46 13.84 -4.01 1.85
N GLN A 47 12.73 -3.85 2.56
CA GLN A 47 12.54 -4.42 3.91
C GLN A 47 12.58 -5.95 3.91
N ARG A 48 12.03 -6.59 2.87
CA ARG A 48 12.09 -8.05 2.71
C ARG A 48 13.49 -8.55 2.48
N GLU A 49 14.27 -7.86 1.63
CA GLU A 49 15.66 -8.20 1.37
C GLU A 49 16.52 -8.09 2.63
N LEU A 50 16.36 -7.01 3.40
CA LEU A 50 17.06 -6.83 4.68
C LEU A 50 16.71 -7.94 5.68
N ALA A 51 15.42 -8.26 5.84
CA ALA A 51 15.00 -9.33 6.74
C ALA A 51 15.53 -10.70 6.30
N PHE A 52 15.62 -10.96 5.00
CA PHE A 52 16.24 -12.18 4.47
C PHE A 52 17.73 -12.24 4.82
N HIS A 53 18.48 -11.17 4.58
CA HIS A 53 19.89 -11.09 4.93
C HIS A 53 20.14 -11.27 6.43
N GLU A 54 19.33 -10.65 7.29
CA GLU A 54 19.44 -10.82 8.74
C GLU A 54 19.28 -12.30 9.16
N ILE A 55 18.32 -13.04 8.56
CA ILE A 55 18.14 -14.48 8.84
C ILE A 55 19.34 -15.28 8.32
N VAL A 56 19.86 -14.94 7.13
CA VAL A 56 21.03 -15.61 6.56
C VAL A 56 22.28 -15.37 7.42
N GLU A 57 22.47 -14.17 7.94
CA GLU A 57 23.60 -13.81 8.80
C GLU A 57 23.61 -14.57 10.14
N ILE A 58 22.44 -14.78 10.75
CA ILE A 58 22.34 -15.53 12.02
C ILE A 58 22.27 -17.05 11.82
N SER A 59 22.00 -17.53 10.61
CA SER A 59 21.64 -18.91 10.26
C SER A 59 20.21 -19.29 10.65
N ILE A 60 19.63 -20.25 9.92
CA ILE A 60 18.25 -20.71 10.15
C ILE A 60 18.10 -21.37 11.51
N GLU A 61 19.12 -22.07 12.00
CA GLU A 61 19.11 -22.72 13.31
C GLU A 61 19.05 -21.68 14.43
N ARG A 62 19.95 -20.67 14.41
CA ARG A 62 19.93 -19.65 15.46
C ARG A 62 18.73 -18.71 15.36
N PHE A 63 18.15 -18.57 14.18
CA PHE A 63 16.90 -17.86 14.00
C PHE A 63 15.78 -18.49 14.85
N TRP A 64 15.68 -19.81 14.87
CA TRP A 64 14.68 -20.51 15.70
C TRP A 64 14.98 -20.48 17.19
N ASP A 65 16.24 -20.25 17.57
CA ASP A 65 16.64 -20.06 18.97
C ASP A 65 16.38 -18.62 19.50
N GLN A 66 15.88 -17.71 18.65
CA GLN A 66 15.55 -16.34 19.08
C GLN A 66 14.27 -16.30 19.91
N GLU A 67 14.07 -15.20 20.64
CA GLU A 67 12.79 -14.92 21.29
C GLU A 67 11.65 -14.84 20.26
N ASP A 68 10.47 -15.38 20.60
CA ASP A 68 9.27 -15.35 19.76
C ASP A 68 8.98 -13.97 19.17
N ARG A 69 9.22 -12.91 19.95
CA ARG A 69 9.03 -11.54 19.50
C ARG A 69 9.93 -11.21 18.31
N ILE A 70 11.20 -11.60 18.36
CA ILE A 70 12.17 -11.35 17.30
C ILE A 70 11.83 -12.17 16.06
N ILE A 71 11.54 -13.46 16.24
CA ILE A 71 11.08 -14.35 15.16
C ILE A 71 9.90 -13.73 14.43
N ASN A 72 8.87 -13.31 15.16
CA ASN A 72 7.67 -12.72 14.59
C ASN A 72 7.94 -11.38 13.87
N GLN A 73 8.86 -10.55 14.36
CA GLN A 73 9.22 -9.31 13.70
C GLN A 73 9.97 -9.54 12.38
N LEU A 74 10.90 -10.49 12.37
CA LEU A 74 11.62 -10.89 11.16
C LEU A 74 10.67 -11.50 10.12
N LEU A 75 9.83 -12.44 10.52
CA LEU A 75 8.82 -13.03 9.65
C LEU A 75 7.81 -12.00 9.15
N PHE A 76 7.41 -11.04 9.97
CA PHE A 76 6.52 -9.95 9.55
C PHE A 76 7.14 -9.11 8.44
N ARG A 77 8.41 -8.70 8.60
CA ARG A 77 9.12 -7.93 7.57
C ARG A 77 9.36 -8.75 6.30
N LEU A 78 9.75 -10.03 6.45
CA LEU A 78 10.02 -10.94 5.33
C LEU A 78 8.77 -11.29 4.54
N MET A 79 7.65 -11.54 5.22
CA MET A 79 6.41 -12.02 4.58
C MET A 79 5.42 -10.90 4.24
N GLY A 80 5.60 -9.69 4.78
CA GLY A 80 4.72 -8.56 4.55
C GLY A 80 3.29 -8.85 4.97
N ASN A 81 2.35 -8.81 4.01
CA ASN A 81 0.93 -9.13 4.24
C ASN A 81 0.62 -10.64 4.25
N ARG A 82 1.60 -11.53 4.13
CA ARG A 82 1.35 -12.99 4.15
C ARG A 82 1.60 -13.59 5.53
N ARG A 83 0.86 -14.64 5.87
CA ARG A 83 0.94 -15.37 7.14
C ARG A 83 0.95 -16.88 6.90
N PHE A 84 1.64 -17.61 7.75
CA PHE A 84 1.56 -19.08 7.78
C PHE A 84 0.21 -19.51 8.37
N ILE A 85 -0.39 -20.53 7.76
CA ILE A 85 -1.54 -21.23 8.31
C ILE A 85 -0.98 -22.42 9.09
N VAL A 86 -1.33 -22.50 10.37
CA VAL A 86 -0.90 -23.57 11.27
C VAL A 86 -2.09 -24.41 11.67
N GLU A 87 -2.00 -25.72 11.47
CA GLU A 87 -2.96 -26.73 11.93
C GLU A 87 -2.16 -27.84 12.63
N ASP A 88 -2.56 -28.21 13.85
CA ASP A 88 -1.87 -29.22 14.68
C ASP A 88 -0.34 -29.01 14.83
N GLY A 89 0.08 -27.75 14.94
CA GLY A 89 1.49 -27.39 15.07
C GLY A 89 2.30 -27.52 13.77
N GLN A 90 1.65 -27.84 12.65
CA GLN A 90 2.26 -27.93 11.33
C GLN A 90 1.85 -26.75 10.46
N ILE A 91 2.80 -26.25 9.67
CA ILE A 91 2.51 -25.24 8.65
C ILE A 91 1.88 -25.94 7.45
N ILE A 92 0.59 -25.70 7.22
CA ILE A 92 -0.17 -26.33 6.12
C ILE A 92 -0.33 -25.41 4.90
N GLY A 93 0.03 -24.14 5.02
CA GLY A 93 -0.09 -23.20 3.92
C GLY A 93 0.30 -21.76 4.24
N ILE A 94 0.06 -20.88 3.28
CA ILE A 94 0.29 -19.44 3.38
C ILE A 94 -0.97 -18.71 2.89
N ALA A 95 -1.44 -17.73 3.65
CA ALA A 95 -2.59 -16.89 3.30
C ALA A 95 -2.31 -15.41 3.54
N ASP A 96 -3.16 -14.53 3.03
CA ASP A 96 -3.11 -13.11 3.39
C ASP A 96 -3.46 -12.91 4.88
N ALA A 97 -2.82 -11.92 5.49
CA ALA A 97 -3.07 -11.57 6.88
C ALA A 97 -4.54 -11.16 7.04
N PRO A 98 -5.23 -11.65 8.10
CA PRO A 98 -6.61 -11.28 8.33
C PRO A 98 -6.71 -9.76 8.47
N ASN A 99 -7.57 -9.16 7.65
CA ASN A 99 -7.78 -7.72 7.67
C ASN A 99 -8.42 -7.34 9.01
N ARG A 100 -7.71 -6.59 9.86
CA ARG A 100 -8.12 -6.24 11.24
C ARG A 100 -9.47 -5.52 11.32
N ASN A 101 -10.01 -5.04 10.18
CA ASN A 101 -11.31 -4.36 10.08
C ASN A 101 -12.54 -5.28 9.95
N ARG A 102 -12.43 -6.60 10.10
CA ARG A 102 -13.60 -7.52 10.17
C ARG A 102 -13.86 -8.03 11.59
N ARG A 103 -14.03 -7.10 12.53
CA ARG A 103 -14.69 -7.35 13.82
C ARG A 103 -15.65 -6.19 14.08
N SER A 104 -16.83 -6.26 13.47
CA SER A 104 -18.05 -5.52 13.85
C SER A 104 -19.25 -6.36 13.49
#